data_AF-A0A4R6QPR9-F1
#
_entry.id   AF-A0A4R6QPR9-F1
#
_cell.length_a   1.000
_cell.length_b   1.000
_cell.length_c   1.000
_cell.angle_alpha   90.00
_cell.angle_beta   90.00
_cell.angle_gamma   90.00
#
_symmetry.space_group_name_H-M   'P 1'
#
loop_
_entity.id
_entity.type
_entity.pdbx_description
1 polymer ?
#
loop_
_entity_poly.entity_id
_entity_poly.type
_entity_poly.pdbx_seq_one_letter_code
_entity_poly.pdbx_strand_id
1 'polypeptide(L)'
;MKAGRRSRQPITVVLDTALVLAALFQNEGQAARLRQAWQTGRVLPLLSAATAQELLAALAFRRFRLTALEQEELLGDLLPFARVVQVGQGMDRPANALLQLTLAGRADQLVSGDALLRRDAQKQGLPASTPEAFVSLFS
;
A
#
# COMPACT_ATOMS: atom_id res chain seq x y z
N MET A 1 -15.04 -35.39 -8.94
CA MET A 1 -14.10 -35.03 -7.85
C MET A 1 -13.72 -33.57 -8.03
N LYS A 2 -14.23 -32.65 -7.19
CA LYS A 2 -13.90 -31.22 -7.28
C LYS A 2 -12.65 -30.97 -6.44
N ALA A 3 -11.54 -30.61 -7.09
CA ALA A 3 -10.36 -30.11 -6.41
C ALA A 3 -10.76 -28.85 -5.64
N GLY A 4 -10.65 -28.88 -4.31
CA GLY A 4 -10.86 -27.71 -3.47
C GLY A 4 -9.86 -26.64 -3.87
N ARG A 5 -10.34 -25.50 -4.40
CA ARG A 5 -9.54 -24.29 -4.52
C ARG A 5 -9.13 -23.92 -3.09
N ARG A 6 -7.87 -24.19 -2.71
CA ARG A 6 -7.27 -23.47 -1.58
C ARG A 6 -7.38 -21.99 -1.96
N SER A 7 -8.22 -21.23 -1.25
CA SER A 7 -8.25 -19.78 -1.37
C SER A 7 -6.84 -19.29 -1.04
N ARG A 8 -6.09 -18.87 -2.05
CA ARG A 8 -4.76 -18.30 -1.87
C ARG A 8 -4.98 -17.04 -1.01
N GLN A 9 -4.36 -16.97 0.16
CA GLN A 9 -4.47 -15.78 1.01
C GLN A 9 -3.98 -14.55 0.23
N PRO A 10 -4.60 -13.37 0.45
CA PRO A 10 -4.16 -12.14 -0.20
C PRO A 10 -2.71 -11.84 0.16
N ILE A 11 -1.97 -11.28 -0.78
CA ILE A 11 -0.61 -10.78 -0.52
C ILE A 11 -0.73 -9.50 0.30
N THR A 12 -0.21 -9.50 1.52
CA THR A 12 -0.21 -8.34 2.40
C THR A 12 0.89 -7.37 1.99
N VAL A 13 0.55 -6.11 1.75
CA VAL A 13 1.51 -5.15 1.22
C VAL A 13 1.48 -3.81 1.90
N VAL A 14 2.65 -3.20 2.02
CA VAL A 14 2.77 -1.77 2.27
C VAL A 14 3.03 -1.09 0.95
N LEU A 15 2.13 -0.20 0.57
CA LEU A 15 2.23 0.59 -0.65
C LEU A 15 2.79 1.97 -0.29
N ASP A 16 3.76 2.41 -1.06
CA ASP A 16 4.19 3.81 -1.06
C ASP A 16 2.99 4.73 -1.34
N THR A 17 2.91 5.84 -0.59
CA THR A 17 1.84 6.83 -0.69
C THR A 17 1.65 7.32 -2.12
N ALA A 18 2.72 7.47 -2.90
CA ALA A 18 2.61 7.86 -4.32
C ALA A 18 1.87 6.82 -5.17
N LEU A 19 2.04 5.52 -4.88
CA LEU A 19 1.34 4.44 -5.59
C LEU A 19 -0.12 4.36 -5.20
N VAL A 20 -0.42 4.55 -3.91
CA VAL A 20 -1.80 4.64 -3.44
C VAL A 20 -2.52 5.78 -4.17
N LEU A 21 -1.94 6.98 -4.19
CA LEU A 21 -2.51 8.12 -4.91
C LEU A 21 -2.68 7.82 -6.40
N ALA A 22 -1.66 7.28 -7.07
CA ALA A 22 -1.78 6.93 -8.49
C ALA A 22 -2.94 5.97 -8.74
N ALA A 23 -3.09 4.94 -7.91
CA ALA A 23 -4.18 3.96 -8.02
C ALA A 23 -5.56 4.51 -7.66
N LEU A 24 -5.64 5.58 -6.85
CA LEU A 24 -6.88 6.29 -6.58
C LEU A 24 -7.28 7.21 -7.76
N PHE A 25 -6.31 7.90 -8.38
CA PHE A 25 -6.58 8.87 -9.45
C PHE A 25 -6.64 8.28 -10.87
N GLN A 26 -5.92 7.20 -11.14
CA GLN A 26 -5.75 6.68 -12.50
C GLN A 26 -6.61 5.43 -12.72
N ASN A 27 -7.37 5.45 -13.82
CA ASN A 27 -8.28 4.37 -14.21
C ASN A 27 -7.68 3.39 -15.23
N GLU A 28 -6.39 3.52 -15.55
CA GLU A 28 -5.70 2.67 -16.51
C GLU A 28 -4.28 2.27 -16.07
N GLY A 29 -3.63 1.44 -16.88
CA GLY A 29 -2.24 1.04 -16.67
C GLY A 29 -2.00 0.25 -15.38
N GLN A 30 -0.80 0.40 -14.82
CA GLN A 30 -0.37 -0.35 -13.62
C GLN A 30 -1.17 0.06 -12.37
N ALA A 31 -1.52 1.33 -12.26
CA ALA A 31 -2.27 1.89 -11.15
C ALA A 31 -3.67 1.26 -11.03
N ALA A 32 -4.41 1.17 -12.14
CA ALA A 32 -5.72 0.52 -12.15
C ALA A 32 -5.64 -0.98 -11.87
N ARG A 33 -4.61 -1.67 -12.39
CA ARG A 33 -4.38 -3.10 -12.09
C ARG A 33 -4.09 -3.32 -10.61
N LEU A 34 -3.30 -2.46 -9.99
CA LEU A 34 -3.03 -2.50 -8.56
C LEU A 34 -4.32 -2.30 -7.76
N ARG A 35 -5.15 -1.31 -8.13
CA ARG A 35 -6.46 -1.08 -7.51
C ARG A 35 -7.37 -2.30 -7.64
N GLN A 36 -7.49 -2.85 -8.85
CA GLN A 36 -8.28 -4.06 -9.11
C GLN A 36 -7.78 -5.25 -8.28
N ALA A 37 -6.46 -5.40 -8.12
CA ALA A 37 -5.89 -6.51 -7.37
C ALA A 37 -6.27 -6.47 -5.88
N TRP A 38 -6.34 -5.28 -5.25
CA TRP A 38 -6.84 -5.19 -3.88
C TRP A 38 -8.37 -5.30 -3.80
N GLN A 39 -9.11 -4.72 -4.75
CA GLN A 39 -10.58 -4.78 -4.77
C GLN A 39 -11.10 -6.22 -4.96
N THR A 40 -10.33 -7.06 -5.65
CA THR A 40 -10.63 -8.49 -5.85
C THR A 40 -10.05 -9.39 -4.76
N GLY A 41 -9.44 -8.83 -3.71
CA GLY A 41 -8.88 -9.58 -2.59
C GLY A 41 -7.64 -10.41 -2.94
N ARG A 42 -6.92 -10.08 -4.02
CA ARG A 42 -5.59 -10.67 -4.32
C ARG A 42 -4.48 -9.98 -3.53
N VAL A 43 -4.70 -8.71 -3.19
CA VAL A 43 -3.79 -7.85 -2.43
C VAL A 43 -4.53 -7.31 -1.20
N LEU A 44 -3.85 -7.26 -0.06
CA LEU A 44 -4.34 -6.65 1.17
C LEU A 44 -3.41 -5.50 1.57
N PRO A 45 -3.73 -4.24 1.20
CA PRO A 45 -2.98 -3.08 1.65
C PRO A 45 -2.99 -2.99 3.18
N LEU A 46 -1.84 -2.68 3.77
CA LEU A 46 -1.71 -2.39 5.19
C LEU A 46 -1.63 -0.88 5.38
N LEU A 47 -2.24 -0.39 6.45
CA LEU A 47 -2.18 1.02 6.87
C LEU A 47 -1.86 1.10 8.36
N SER A 48 -1.06 2.08 8.76
CA SER A 48 -0.96 2.55 10.15
C SER A 48 -1.56 3.94 10.27
N ALA A 49 -1.71 4.43 11.51
CA ALA A 49 -2.09 5.81 11.76
C ALA A 49 -1.15 6.81 11.06
N ALA A 50 0.17 6.55 11.10
CA ALA A 50 1.17 7.43 10.48
C ALA A 50 1.04 7.46 8.95
N THR A 51 0.93 6.29 8.30
CA THR A 51 0.82 6.23 6.83
C THR A 51 -0.55 6.74 6.34
N ALA A 52 -1.61 6.55 7.11
CA ALA A 52 -2.91 7.15 6.83
C ALA A 52 -2.85 8.68 6.93
N GLN A 53 -2.14 9.23 7.93
CA GLN A 53 -1.95 10.67 8.07
C GLN A 53 -1.13 11.25 6.91
N GLU A 54 -0.08 10.55 6.44
CA GLU A 54 0.67 10.94 5.25
C GLU A 54 -0.21 10.95 3.98
N LEU A 55 -1.06 9.93 3.81
CA LEU A 55 -1.99 9.87 2.68
C LEU A 55 -3.01 11.02 2.73
N LEU A 56 -3.61 11.28 3.90
CA LEU A 56 -4.55 12.39 4.08
C LEU A 56 -3.89 13.75 3.83
N ALA A 57 -2.69 13.96 4.35
CA ALA A 57 -1.93 15.18 4.11
C ALA A 57 -1.59 15.35 2.62
N ALA A 58 -1.29 14.26 1.91
CA ALA A 58 -1.04 14.28 0.48
C ALA A 58 -2.31 14.60 -0.32
N LEU A 59 -3.46 14.01 0.03
CA LEU A 59 -4.76 14.30 -0.60
C LEU A 59 -5.20 15.76 -0.39
N ALA A 60 -4.93 16.30 0.81
CA ALA A 60 -5.20 17.70 1.14
C ALA A 60 -4.24 18.70 0.48
N PHE A 61 -3.19 18.24 -0.22
CA PHE A 61 -2.21 19.12 -0.83
C PHE A 61 -2.83 19.95 -1.95
N ARG A 62 -2.66 21.28 -1.89
CA ARG A 62 -3.38 22.26 -2.76
C ARG A 62 -3.27 22.00 -4.26
N ARG A 63 -2.25 21.28 -4.74
CA ARG A 63 -2.10 20.94 -6.17
C ARG A 63 -3.22 20.06 -6.70
N PHE A 64 -3.86 19.26 -5.86
CA PHE A 64 -4.95 18.37 -6.28
C PHE A 64 -6.31 19.07 -6.33
N ARG A 65 -6.47 20.20 -5.61
CA ARG A 65 -7.70 21.00 -5.56
C ARG A 65 -8.97 20.21 -5.19
N LEU A 66 -8.82 19.13 -4.43
CA LEU A 66 -9.93 18.28 -4.00
C LEU A 66 -10.73 18.96 -2.89
N THR A 67 -12.05 18.90 -3.00
CA THR A 67 -12.99 19.12 -1.91
C THR A 67 -12.87 18.01 -0.87
N ALA A 68 -13.42 18.23 0.34
CA ALA A 68 -13.47 17.19 1.36
C ALA A 68 -14.25 15.95 0.89
N LEU A 69 -15.35 16.16 0.15
CA LEU A 69 -16.17 15.08 -0.40
C LEU A 69 -15.38 14.23 -1.41
N GLU A 70 -14.65 14.85 -2.33
CA GLU A 70 -13.82 14.10 -3.30
C GLU A 70 -12.69 13.33 -2.61
N GLN A 71 -12.13 13.86 -1.52
CA GLN A 71 -11.15 13.11 -0.72
C GLN A 71 -11.78 11.88 -0.07
N GLU A 72 -12.99 12.01 0.50
CA GLU A 72 -13.73 10.90 1.09
C GLU A 72 -14.11 9.84 0.04
N GLU A 73 -14.56 10.25 -1.15
CA GLU A 73 -14.87 9.36 -2.26
C GLU A 73 -13.63 8.56 -2.69
N LEU A 74 -12.47 9.20 -2.84
CA LEU A 74 -11.21 8.52 -3.17
C LEU A 74 -10.79 7.54 -2.06
N LEU A 75 -10.96 7.91 -0.79
CA LEU A 75 -10.66 6.99 0.31
C LEU A 75 -11.59 5.77 0.33
N GLY A 76 -12.82 5.91 -0.20
CA GLY A 76 -13.76 4.80 -0.41
C GLY A 76 -13.22 3.67 -1.30
N ASP A 77 -12.28 3.98 -2.19
CA ASP A 77 -11.67 2.99 -3.09
C ASP A 77 -10.50 2.20 -2.45
N LEU A 78 -10.06 2.60 -1.24
CA LEU A 78 -8.98 1.96 -0.49
C LEU A 78 -9.45 1.39 0.84
N LEU A 79 -10.10 2.20 1.68
CA LEU A 79 -10.36 1.87 3.08
C LEU A 79 -11.12 0.55 3.30
N PRO A 80 -12.14 0.20 2.50
CA PRO A 80 -12.83 -1.08 2.65
C PRO A 80 -11.94 -2.31 2.39
N PHE A 81 -10.83 -2.13 1.69
CA PHE A 81 -9.93 -3.19 1.24
C PHE A 81 -8.62 -3.21 2.04
N ALA A 82 -8.39 -2.25 2.93
CA ALA A 82 -7.16 -2.12 3.69
C ALA A 82 -7.29 -2.71 5.10
N ARG A 83 -6.18 -3.22 5.64
CA ARG A 83 -6.07 -3.67 7.02
C ARG A 83 -5.27 -2.67 7.85
N VAL A 84 -5.85 -2.21 8.94
CA VAL A 84 -5.17 -1.33 9.90
C VAL A 84 -4.24 -2.15 10.80
N VAL A 85 -3.00 -1.68 10.94
CA VAL A 85 -1.94 -2.26 11.76
C VAL A 85 -1.55 -1.24 12.82
N GLN A 86 -1.57 -1.68 14.07
CA GLN A 86 -1.05 -0.90 15.20
C GLN A 86 0.47 -0.94 15.19
N VAL A 87 1.08 0.21 14.89
CA VAL A 87 2.54 0.39 14.99
C VAL A 87 2.80 0.97 16.36
N GLY A 88 3.38 0.16 17.26
CA GLY A 88 3.70 0.62 18.62
C GLY A 88 4.72 1.78 18.65
N GLN A 89 5.09 2.24 19.84
CA GLN A 89 6.13 3.26 20.03
C GLN A 89 7.45 2.58 20.47
N GLY A 90 8.61 3.09 20.06
CA GLY A 90 9.92 2.58 20.49
C GLY A 90 11.12 3.15 19.72
N MET A 91 12.27 3.27 20.38
CA MET A 91 13.48 3.92 19.87
C MET A 91 14.21 3.14 18.76
N ASP A 92 14.14 1.82 18.75
CA ASP A 92 14.85 0.95 17.78
C ASP A 92 14.07 0.72 16.48
N ARG A 93 13.26 1.69 16.06
CA ARG A 93 12.43 1.55 14.86
C ARG A 93 13.04 2.26 13.65
N PRO A 94 12.75 1.77 12.43
CA PRO A 94 13.10 2.51 11.22
C PRO A 94 12.52 3.93 11.27
N ALA A 95 13.27 4.95 10.85
CA ALA A 95 12.76 6.33 10.85
C ALA A 95 11.55 6.52 9.90
N ASN A 96 11.49 5.75 8.82
CA ASN A 96 10.44 5.84 7.81
C ASN A 96 9.19 5.03 8.21
N ALA A 97 8.02 5.67 8.17
CA ALA A 97 6.74 5.07 8.59
C ALA A 97 6.34 3.83 7.76
N LEU A 98 6.66 3.79 6.46
CA LEU A 98 6.37 2.63 5.62
C LEU A 98 7.23 1.41 6.02
N LEU A 99 8.50 1.63 6.40
CA LEU A 99 9.35 0.56 6.94
C LEU A 99 8.85 0.06 8.29
N GLN A 100 8.45 0.97 9.19
CA GLN A 100 7.84 0.60 10.47
C GLN A 100 6.58 -0.24 10.29
N LEU A 101 5.72 0.15 9.35
CA LEU A 101 4.49 -0.58 9.02
C LEU A 101 4.80 -1.94 8.38
N THR A 102 5.79 -2.01 7.49
CA THR A 102 6.21 -3.26 6.85
C THR A 102 6.63 -4.29 7.91
N LEU A 103 7.44 -3.85 8.88
CA LEU A 103 7.90 -4.69 9.98
C LEU A 103 6.75 -5.08 10.93
N ALA A 104 5.99 -4.10 11.43
CA ALA A 104 4.92 -4.33 12.41
C ALA A 104 3.77 -5.18 11.84
N GLY A 105 3.43 -4.94 10.57
CA GLY A 105 2.36 -5.65 9.86
C GLY A 105 2.76 -7.02 9.34
N ARG A 106 4.06 -7.37 9.41
CA ARG A 106 4.67 -8.54 8.77
C ARG A 106 4.23 -8.63 7.30
N ALA A 107 4.34 -7.52 6.60
CA ALA A 107 3.92 -7.45 5.21
C ALA A 107 4.76 -8.41 4.37
N ASP A 108 4.11 -9.07 3.41
CA ASP A 108 4.81 -9.91 2.44
C ASP A 108 5.73 -9.06 1.56
N GLN A 109 5.38 -7.79 1.33
CA GLN A 109 6.20 -6.89 0.54
C GLN A 109 5.95 -5.40 0.82
N LEU A 110 7.01 -4.60 0.80
CA LEU A 110 6.96 -3.17 0.53
C LEU A 110 7.01 -2.93 -0.98
N VAL A 111 6.07 -2.18 -1.52
CA VAL A 111 6.05 -1.80 -2.94
C VAL A 111 6.23 -0.29 -3.03
N SER A 112 7.32 0.15 -3.64
CA SER A 112 7.64 1.57 -3.76
C SER A 112 8.34 1.87 -5.07
N GLY A 113 8.09 3.05 -5.64
CA GLY A 113 8.86 3.60 -6.75
C GLY A 113 10.22 4.15 -6.32
N ASP A 114 10.39 4.53 -5.06
CA ASP A 114 11.62 5.09 -4.50
C ASP A 114 12.69 3.99 -4.28
N ALA A 115 13.79 4.10 -5.04
CA ALA A 115 14.91 3.17 -4.96
C ALA A 115 15.67 3.25 -3.62
N LEU A 116 15.76 4.43 -2.99
CA LEU A 116 16.42 4.60 -1.70
C LEU A 116 15.61 3.90 -0.61
N LEU A 117 14.29 4.13 -0.57
CA LEU A 117 13.40 3.47 0.37
C LEU A 117 13.48 1.93 0.25
N ARG A 118 13.43 1.40 -0.99
CA ARG A 118 13.58 -0.06 -1.20
C ARG A 118 14.94 -0.58 -0.76
N ARG A 119 16.01 0.18 -1.02
CA ARG A 119 17.36 -0.19 -0.58
C ARG A 119 17.46 -0.23 0.94
N ASP A 120 16.84 0.72 1.63
CA ASP A 120 16.83 0.77 3.09
C ASP A 120 15.98 -0.37 3.69
N ALA A 121 14.86 -0.73 3.06
CA ALA A 121 14.11 -1.93 3.41
C ALA A 121 14.98 -3.20 3.31
N GLN A 122 15.70 -3.35 2.18
CA GLN A 122 16.57 -4.51 1.94
C GLN A 122 17.72 -4.61 2.95
N LYS A 123 18.35 -3.49 3.34
CA LYS A 123 19.38 -3.47 4.40
C LYS A 123 18.86 -3.96 5.74
N GLN A 124 17.55 -3.83 5.99
CA GLN A 124 16.88 -4.29 7.20
C GLN A 124 16.26 -5.69 7.04
N GLY A 125 16.52 -6.38 5.93
CA GLY A 125 15.96 -7.71 5.64
C GLY A 125 14.47 -7.70 5.31
N LEU A 126 13.89 -6.54 5.01
CA LEU A 126 12.49 -6.41 4.64
C LEU A 126 12.30 -6.65 3.13
N PRO A 127 11.31 -7.47 2.72
CA PRO A 127 11.03 -7.67 1.30
C PRO A 127 10.55 -6.38 0.64
N ALA A 128 11.15 -6.01 -0.49
CA ALA A 128 10.77 -4.81 -1.23
C ALA A 128 10.88 -5.01 -2.74
N SER A 129 9.91 -4.46 -3.49
CA SER A 129 9.87 -4.56 -4.97
C SER A 129 9.48 -3.24 -5.62
N THR A 130 9.76 -3.13 -6.92
CA THR A 130 9.24 -2.03 -7.74
C THR A 130 7.74 -2.22 -8.02
N PRO A 131 7.02 -1.16 -8.42
CA PRO A 131 5.60 -1.26 -8.81
C PRO A 131 5.41 -2.21 -10.00
N GLU A 132 6.30 -2.13 -11.00
CA GLU A 132 6.22 -2.93 -12.22
C GLU A 132 6.34 -4.42 -11.89
N ALA A 133 7.35 -4.77 -11.08
CA ALA A 133 7.59 -6.15 -10.67
C ALA A 133 6.38 -6.69 -9.87
N PHE A 134 5.82 -5.88 -8.97
CA PHE A 134 4.69 -6.29 -8.15
C PHE A 134 3.41 -6.49 -8.97
N VAL A 135 3.08 -5.52 -9.82
CA VAL A 135 1.87 -5.56 -10.66
C VAL A 135 1.94 -6.72 -11.67
N SER A 136 3.14 -7.10 -12.11
CA SER A 136 3.32 -8.24 -13.02
C SER A 136 2.73 -9.55 -12.50
N LEU A 137 2.63 -9.72 -11.17
CA LEU A 137 2.03 -10.89 -10.49
C LEU A 137 0.52 -11.06 -10.76
N PHE A 138 -0.14 -10.01 -11.25
CA PHE A 138 -1.57 -9.98 -11.48
C PHE A 138 -1.98 -10.00 -12.96
N SER A 139 -1.00 -10.15 -13.85
CA SER A 139 -1.19 -10.21 -15.31
C SER A 139 -1.79 -11.53 -15.78
#